data_AF-A0A517T0P9-F1
#
_entry.id   AF-A0A517T0P9-F1
#
_cell.length_a   1.000
_cell.length_b   1.000
_cell.length_c   1.000
_cell.angle_alpha   90.00
_cell.angle_beta   90.00
_cell.angle_gamma   90.00
#
_symmetry.space_group_name_H-M   'P 1'
#
loop_
_entity.id
_entity.type
_entity.pdbx_description
1 polymer ?
#
loop_
_entity_poly.entity_id
_entity_poly.type
_entity_poly.pdbx_seq_one_letter_code
_entity_poly.pdbx_strand_id
1 'polypeptide(L)'
;MVIRSSRRVGWLRFSVMLCLTGMFLASASAANWLTPGPVSLKSIGPMTFTPDGTLLIGDPSAATVYAMQIEKSAGDAAASDFADLTAAITKQRSAGSAISLGELAVHPESKSTFVTAMVDGKVQLLRISGDNISEVNLDKINHASKQLASPPADKEFSRRGRKYNLRNQSITDLAFFDGKLIVSGLAAGDSPSQVLEMPVPFAENSIATGVEIFHAAHGRDETATIRTFLPMKIDGQPTLLAGFTCTPLVRFDLGKLDGSQRVRGTTVAELGNRNTPLDMVVYEKDGATFILMSNSARGMMKISTTGIQDREGLTDRVSGGGTAGQAFETVDALAGIVQMDQLDGGHAVVLQETDHGLALKTIELP
;
A
#
# COMPACT_ATOMS: atom_id res chain seq x y z
N MET A 1 -22.76 38.68 79.30
CA MET A 1 -23.73 39.31 78.39
C MET A 1 -23.16 40.63 77.92
N VAL A 2 -22.41 40.61 76.82
CA VAL A 2 -21.87 41.81 76.16
C VAL A 2 -21.93 41.54 74.67
N ILE A 3 -22.68 42.35 73.93
CA ILE A 3 -22.66 42.39 72.46
C ILE A 3 -22.28 43.81 72.08
N ARG A 4 -21.20 43.98 71.30
CA ARG A 4 -21.08 45.05 70.31
C ARG A 4 -19.99 44.77 69.26
N SER A 5 -20.45 44.80 68.01
CA SER A 5 -19.81 45.27 66.76
C SER A 5 -18.33 44.97 66.45
N SER A 6 -18.06 44.50 65.22
CA SER A 6 -17.67 45.39 64.10
C SER A 6 -17.26 44.59 62.85
N ARG A 7 -17.49 45.21 61.69
CA ARG A 7 -17.21 44.73 60.33
C ARG A 7 -15.71 44.73 60.03
N ARG A 8 -15.24 43.83 59.17
CA ARG A 8 -14.07 44.06 58.31
C ARG A 8 -14.31 43.59 56.88
N VAL A 9 -13.91 44.47 55.97
CA VAL A 9 -13.88 44.36 54.51
C VAL A 9 -12.63 43.57 54.11
N GLY A 10 -12.77 42.58 53.23
CA GLY A 10 -11.66 41.80 52.65
C GLY A 10 -11.45 42.16 51.18
N TRP A 11 -10.19 42.45 50.83
CA TRP A 11 -9.72 42.87 49.51
C TRP A 11 -9.71 41.73 48.49
N LEU A 12 -10.16 41.99 47.26
CA LEU A 12 -10.04 41.10 46.11
C LEU A 12 -8.63 41.26 45.48
N ARG A 13 -7.84 40.19 45.44
CA ARG A 13 -6.57 40.14 44.69
C ARG A 13 -6.83 39.61 43.28
N PHE A 14 -6.47 40.40 42.27
CA PHE A 14 -6.36 39.97 40.88
C PHE A 14 -5.09 39.13 40.71
N SER A 15 -5.22 37.87 40.28
CA SER A 15 -4.12 37.06 39.77
C SER A 15 -4.12 37.13 38.25
N VAL A 16 -3.08 37.74 37.67
CA VAL A 16 -2.80 37.72 36.23
C VAL A 16 -2.14 36.37 35.92
N MET A 17 -2.84 35.52 35.18
CA MET A 17 -2.32 34.24 34.70
C MET A 17 -1.64 34.47 33.35
N LEU A 18 -0.30 34.44 33.35
CA LEU A 18 0.54 34.59 32.16
C LEU A 18 0.52 33.25 31.39
N CYS A 19 -0.26 33.18 30.31
CA CYS A 19 -0.28 32.04 29.41
C CYS A 19 0.97 32.07 28.51
N LEU A 20 2.01 31.31 28.86
CA LEU A 20 3.09 30.99 27.93
C LEU A 20 2.54 30.02 26.88
N THR A 21 2.20 30.52 25.70
CA THR A 21 2.05 29.71 24.48
C THR A 21 3.42 29.20 24.06
N GLY A 22 3.75 27.97 24.47
CA GLY A 22 4.91 27.23 23.96
C GLY A 22 4.68 26.87 22.50
N MET A 23 5.44 27.51 21.61
CA MET A 23 5.50 27.17 20.19
C MET A 23 6.32 25.88 20.07
N PHE A 24 5.66 24.72 20.01
CA PHE A 24 6.31 23.46 19.68
C PHE A 24 6.69 23.47 18.20
N LEU A 25 7.97 23.76 17.91
CA LEU A 25 8.57 23.38 16.64
C LEU A 25 8.72 21.86 16.65
N ALA A 26 7.80 21.16 15.98
CA ALA A 26 7.99 19.75 15.66
C ALA A 26 9.10 19.66 14.59
N SER A 27 10.35 19.56 15.04
CA SER A 27 11.40 19.05 14.18
C SER A 27 11.07 17.58 13.92
N ALA A 28 10.81 17.21 12.66
CA ALA A 28 10.80 15.82 12.25
C ALA A 28 12.12 15.20 12.69
N SER A 29 12.12 14.41 13.76
CA SER A 29 13.33 13.67 14.11
C SER A 29 13.47 12.61 13.03
N ALA A 30 14.45 12.79 12.13
CA ALA A 30 14.89 11.72 11.25
C ALA A 30 14.94 10.44 12.09
N ALA A 31 14.19 9.42 11.66
CA ALA A 31 14.01 8.27 12.52
C ALA A 31 15.40 7.71 12.86
N ASN A 32 15.75 7.69 14.17
CA ASN A 32 17.13 7.50 14.66
C ASN A 32 17.79 6.16 14.25
N TRP A 33 17.10 5.33 13.47
CA TRP A 33 17.52 4.04 12.95
C TRP A 33 17.89 4.07 11.45
N LEU A 34 17.65 5.18 10.75
CA LEU A 34 18.02 5.36 9.36
C LEU A 34 19.42 5.98 9.25
N THR A 35 20.19 5.54 8.26
CA THR A 35 21.56 6.02 8.05
C THR A 35 21.72 6.61 6.64
N PRO A 36 22.47 7.71 6.48
CA PRO A 36 22.67 8.33 5.18
C PRO A 36 23.49 7.43 4.26
N GLY A 37 23.03 7.22 3.04
CA GLY A 37 23.77 6.49 2.01
C GLY A 37 23.00 6.37 0.70
N PRO A 38 23.60 5.71 -0.31
CA PRO A 38 22.96 5.51 -1.60
C PRO A 38 21.95 4.36 -1.56
N VAL A 39 20.83 4.53 -2.24
CA VAL A 39 19.86 3.47 -2.59
C VAL A 39 19.82 3.32 -4.11
N SER A 40 19.92 2.10 -4.61
CA SER A 40 19.82 1.80 -6.04
C SER A 40 18.74 0.75 -6.27
N LEU A 41 17.63 1.18 -6.86
CA LEU A 41 16.50 0.32 -7.23
C LEU A 41 16.80 -0.36 -8.57
N LYS A 42 16.73 -1.69 -8.60
CA LYS A 42 16.91 -2.52 -9.79
C LYS A 42 15.61 -2.75 -10.55
N SER A 43 14.47 -2.64 -9.88
CA SER A 43 13.16 -2.85 -10.48
C SER A 43 12.10 -1.98 -9.82
N ILE A 44 11.01 -1.75 -10.57
CA ILE A 44 9.78 -1.21 -10.03
C ILE A 44 9.16 -2.29 -9.12
N GLY A 45 8.73 -1.88 -7.94
CA GLY A 45 7.99 -2.71 -7.01
C GLY A 45 7.05 -1.87 -6.15
N PRO A 46 6.26 -2.53 -5.27
CA PRO A 46 5.23 -1.87 -4.48
C PRO A 46 5.86 -0.94 -3.44
N MET A 47 5.11 0.08 -3.02
CA MET A 47 5.55 1.04 -2.03
C MET A 47 4.38 1.61 -1.23
N THR A 48 4.64 1.98 0.02
CA THR A 48 3.67 2.62 0.91
C THR A 48 4.40 3.57 1.84
N PHE A 49 3.71 4.60 2.32
CA PHE A 49 4.21 5.38 3.45
C PHE A 49 3.78 4.74 4.79
N THR A 50 4.65 4.83 5.78
CA THR A 50 4.26 4.72 7.19
C THR A 50 3.55 6.01 7.64
N PRO A 51 2.80 6.00 8.76
CA PRO A 51 2.18 7.20 9.30
C PRO A 51 3.16 8.34 9.63
N ASP A 52 4.44 8.04 9.88
CA ASP A 52 5.50 9.02 10.18
C ASP A 52 6.23 9.56 8.93
N GLY A 53 5.79 9.19 7.71
CA GLY A 53 6.37 9.69 6.47
C GLY A 53 7.60 8.94 5.97
N THR A 54 7.96 7.81 6.58
CA THR A 54 8.96 6.89 6.01
C THR A 54 8.37 6.16 4.81
N LEU A 55 9.01 6.28 3.64
CA LEU A 55 8.62 5.51 2.45
C LEU A 55 9.21 4.11 2.54
N LEU A 56 8.35 3.10 2.51
CA LEU A 56 8.72 1.70 2.38
C LEU A 56 8.57 1.30 0.91
N ILE A 57 9.61 0.76 0.29
CA ILE A 57 9.61 0.33 -1.12
C ILE A 57 10.23 -1.05 -1.29
N GLY A 58 9.60 -1.89 -2.09
CA GLY A 58 10.12 -3.20 -2.48
C GLY A 58 10.86 -3.15 -3.80
N ASP A 59 12.00 -3.83 -3.90
CA ASP A 59 12.72 -4.11 -5.13
C ASP A 59 12.72 -5.62 -5.40
N PRO A 60 11.74 -6.13 -6.19
CA PRO A 60 11.64 -7.55 -6.50
C PRO A 60 12.90 -8.16 -7.13
N SER A 61 13.56 -7.44 -8.06
CA SER A 61 14.78 -7.92 -8.71
C SER A 61 15.96 -8.01 -7.73
N ALA A 62 16.06 -7.10 -6.76
CA ALA A 62 17.04 -7.23 -5.66
C ALA A 62 16.60 -8.20 -4.55
N ALA A 63 15.29 -8.50 -4.46
CA ALA A 63 14.62 -9.06 -3.29
C ALA A 63 15.00 -8.34 -2.00
N THR A 64 14.85 -7.02 -2.02
CA THR A 64 15.17 -6.14 -0.89
C THR A 64 13.99 -5.20 -0.67
N VAL A 65 13.66 -4.93 0.58
CA VAL A 65 12.82 -3.80 0.96
C VAL A 65 13.69 -2.69 1.53
N TYR A 66 13.36 -1.45 1.21
CA TYR A 66 14.03 -0.25 1.70
C TYR A 66 13.02 0.56 2.52
N ALA A 67 13.50 1.16 3.59
CA ALA A 67 12.81 2.22 4.31
C ALA A 67 13.61 3.50 4.13
N MET A 68 12.99 4.56 3.63
CA MET A 68 13.67 5.79 3.24
C MET A 68 12.96 6.98 3.88
N GLN A 69 13.73 7.85 4.55
CA GLN A 69 13.19 9.11 5.04
C GLN A 69 12.91 10.02 3.85
N ILE A 70 11.64 10.32 3.64
CA ILE A 70 11.22 11.34 2.69
C ILE A 70 10.88 12.59 3.49
N GLU A 71 11.63 13.66 3.27
CA GLU A 71 11.36 14.93 3.92
C GLU A 71 10.20 15.63 3.23
N LYS A 72 9.32 16.23 4.04
CA LYS A 72 8.37 17.23 3.56
C LYS A 72 9.13 18.40 2.95
N SER A 73 8.71 18.85 1.79
CA SER A 73 9.21 20.09 1.20
C SER A 73 8.26 21.24 1.52
N ALA A 74 8.80 22.43 1.78
CA ALA A 74 7.98 23.63 2.04
C ALA A 74 7.09 24.04 0.84
N GLY A 75 7.37 23.50 -0.36
CA GLY A 75 6.57 23.68 -1.57
C GLY A 75 5.68 22.49 -1.93
N ASP A 76 5.46 21.56 -1.00
CA ASP A 76 4.53 20.45 -1.22
C ASP A 76 3.08 20.96 -1.29
N ALA A 77 2.41 20.65 -2.39
CA ALA A 77 0.99 20.84 -2.58
C ALA A 77 0.27 19.48 -2.61
N ALA A 78 -0.90 19.45 -2.01
CA ALA A 78 -1.86 18.37 -2.16
C ALA A 78 -2.48 18.44 -3.55
N ALA A 79 -2.78 17.27 -4.13
CA ALA A 79 -3.41 17.08 -5.43
C ALA A 79 -2.58 17.59 -6.63
N SER A 80 -2.38 16.69 -7.57
CA SER A 80 -1.80 16.96 -8.88
C SER A 80 -2.72 16.36 -9.94
N ASP A 81 -2.92 17.08 -11.03
CA ASP A 81 -3.74 16.63 -12.15
C ASP A 81 -2.92 16.70 -13.44
N PHE A 82 -2.69 15.54 -14.04
CA PHE A 82 -2.06 15.43 -15.34
C PHE A 82 -2.94 14.58 -16.23
N ALA A 83 -3.40 15.15 -17.35
CA ALA A 83 -4.11 14.39 -18.37
C ALA A 83 -3.25 13.28 -19.01
N ASP A 84 -1.94 13.49 -19.07
CA ASP A 84 -0.93 12.51 -19.48
C ASP A 84 0.35 12.74 -18.66
N LEU A 85 0.47 11.99 -17.56
CA LEU A 85 1.62 12.03 -16.67
C LEU A 85 2.89 11.55 -17.38
N THR A 86 2.80 10.56 -18.27
CA THR A 86 3.96 10.03 -18.99
C THR A 86 4.57 11.08 -19.91
N ALA A 87 3.77 11.84 -20.64
CA ALA A 87 4.26 12.97 -21.44
C ALA A 87 4.82 14.10 -20.56
N ALA A 88 4.17 14.39 -19.43
CA ALA A 88 4.67 15.40 -18.49
C ALA A 88 6.07 15.03 -17.94
N ILE A 89 6.27 13.76 -17.54
CA ILE A 89 7.57 13.26 -17.08
C ILE A 89 8.58 13.30 -18.24
N THR A 90 8.22 12.83 -19.43
CA THR A 90 9.11 12.87 -20.61
C THR A 90 9.65 14.28 -20.85
N LYS A 91 8.75 15.27 -20.80
CA LYS A 91 9.10 16.69 -20.98
C LYS A 91 9.97 17.23 -19.85
N GLN A 92 9.59 17.03 -18.59
CA GLN A 92 10.28 17.63 -17.44
C GLN A 92 11.61 16.92 -17.09
N ARG A 93 11.72 15.62 -17.39
CA ARG A 93 12.93 14.82 -17.13
C ARG A 93 13.85 14.70 -18.35
N SER A 94 13.44 15.20 -19.52
CA SER A 94 14.18 15.09 -20.78
C SER A 94 14.52 13.63 -21.14
N ALA A 95 13.56 12.71 -20.92
CA ALA A 95 13.75 11.28 -21.14
C ALA A 95 13.97 10.99 -22.63
N GLY A 96 14.98 10.18 -22.96
CA GLY A 96 15.32 9.82 -24.35
C GLY A 96 14.55 8.62 -24.89
N SER A 97 13.83 7.91 -24.02
CA SER A 97 13.13 6.65 -24.33
C SER A 97 11.72 6.60 -23.73
N ALA A 98 10.97 5.56 -24.09
CA ALA A 98 9.62 5.33 -23.55
C ALA A 98 9.69 5.08 -22.04
N ILE A 99 8.87 5.81 -21.29
CA ILE A 99 8.76 5.71 -19.84
C ILE A 99 7.71 4.66 -19.47
N SER A 100 8.05 3.78 -18.53
CA SER A 100 7.07 2.93 -17.85
C SER A 100 6.83 3.46 -16.45
N LEU A 101 5.57 3.75 -16.10
CA LEU A 101 5.19 4.04 -14.73
C LEU A 101 5.04 2.75 -13.93
N GLY A 102 5.27 2.87 -12.63
CA GLY A 102 5.12 1.82 -11.64
C GLY A 102 4.12 2.21 -10.58
N GLU A 103 4.50 1.95 -9.32
CA GLU A 103 3.66 2.20 -8.16
C GLU A 103 3.44 3.68 -7.88
N LEU A 104 2.32 3.99 -7.24
CA LEU A 104 1.96 5.30 -6.70
C LEU A 104 1.82 5.24 -5.17
N ALA A 105 2.29 6.27 -4.47
CA ALA A 105 2.03 6.45 -3.03
C ALA A 105 1.91 7.94 -2.68
N VAL A 106 1.09 8.27 -1.69
CA VAL A 106 0.84 9.63 -1.24
C VAL A 106 1.45 9.84 0.13
N HIS A 107 2.24 10.91 0.27
CA HIS A 107 2.86 11.22 1.55
C HIS A 107 1.78 11.64 2.58
N PRO A 108 1.74 11.04 3.78
CA PRO A 108 0.63 11.18 4.72
C PRO A 108 0.44 12.61 5.22
N GLU A 109 1.52 13.35 5.45
CA GLU A 109 1.45 14.74 5.92
C GLU A 109 1.38 15.79 4.81
N SER A 110 2.29 15.71 3.82
CA SER A 110 2.40 16.74 2.79
C SER A 110 1.43 16.57 1.62
N LYS A 111 0.85 15.37 1.49
CA LYS A 111 -0.09 15.00 0.42
C LYS A 111 0.49 15.07 -0.99
N SER A 112 1.81 15.19 -1.11
CA SER A 112 2.51 15.05 -2.39
C SER A 112 2.45 13.60 -2.85
N THR A 113 2.35 13.42 -4.16
CA THR A 113 2.31 12.11 -4.79
C THR A 113 3.72 11.68 -5.17
N PHE A 114 4.03 10.40 -4.97
CA PHE A 114 5.27 9.77 -5.38
C PHE A 114 4.94 8.67 -6.37
N VAL A 115 5.71 8.59 -7.45
CA VAL A 115 5.60 7.50 -8.43
C VAL A 115 6.97 6.92 -8.72
N THR A 116 7.03 5.60 -8.89
CA THR A 116 8.21 4.98 -9.49
C THR A 116 8.09 4.99 -11.02
N ALA A 117 9.21 5.19 -11.71
CA ALA A 117 9.24 5.19 -13.16
C ALA A 117 10.53 4.56 -13.69
N MET A 118 10.42 3.78 -14.77
CA MET A 118 11.57 3.37 -15.56
C MET A 118 11.84 4.46 -16.60
N VAL A 119 12.95 5.17 -16.44
CA VAL A 119 13.39 6.26 -17.32
C VAL A 119 14.79 5.91 -17.84
N ASP A 120 14.93 5.76 -19.15
CA ASP A 120 16.21 5.43 -19.81
C ASP A 120 16.92 4.20 -19.20
N GLY A 121 16.14 3.17 -18.88
CA GLY A 121 16.62 1.91 -18.32
C GLY A 121 17.00 1.96 -16.84
N LYS A 122 16.69 3.05 -16.13
CA LYS A 122 16.89 3.20 -14.69
C LYS A 122 15.56 3.44 -13.97
N VAL A 123 15.40 2.82 -12.81
CA VAL A 123 14.27 3.10 -11.92
C VAL A 123 14.55 4.41 -11.19
N GLN A 124 13.63 5.37 -11.31
CA GLN A 124 13.64 6.62 -10.59
C GLN A 124 12.43 6.69 -9.66
N LEU A 125 12.61 7.33 -8.49
CA LEU A 125 11.52 7.74 -7.62
C LEU A 125 11.24 9.22 -7.90
N LEU A 126 10.03 9.53 -8.37
CA LEU A 126 9.61 10.87 -8.74
C LEU A 126 8.63 11.39 -7.69
N ARG A 127 8.88 12.60 -7.21
CA ARG A 127 7.95 13.41 -6.41
C ARG A 127 7.18 14.33 -7.34
N ILE A 128 5.87 14.33 -7.18
CA ILE A 128 4.91 15.17 -7.89
C ILE A 128 4.22 16.07 -6.86
N SER A 129 4.36 17.37 -7.05
CA SER A 129 3.77 18.40 -6.19
C SER A 129 3.24 19.54 -7.05
N GLY A 130 1.91 19.70 -7.10
CA GLY A 130 1.26 20.55 -8.10
C GLY A 130 1.68 20.12 -9.51
N ASP A 131 2.18 21.06 -10.31
CA ASP A 131 2.66 20.81 -11.67
C ASP A 131 4.13 20.38 -11.76
N ASN A 132 4.85 20.37 -10.64
CA ASN A 132 6.28 20.11 -10.61
C ASN A 132 6.59 18.61 -10.42
N ILE A 133 7.42 18.06 -11.30
CA ILE A 133 7.91 16.69 -11.25
C ILE A 133 9.42 16.72 -11.01
N SER A 134 9.84 16.22 -9.85
CA SER A 134 11.25 16.18 -9.44
C SER A 134 11.67 14.77 -9.05
N GLU A 135 12.91 14.39 -9.36
CA GLU A 135 13.48 13.13 -8.88
C GLU A 135 13.94 13.25 -7.43
N VAL A 136 13.63 12.24 -6.62
CA VAL A 136 14.13 12.11 -5.26
C VAL A 136 15.60 11.69 -5.33
N ASN A 137 16.49 12.43 -4.65
CA ASN A 137 17.90 12.09 -4.61
C ASN A 137 18.13 10.83 -3.77
N LEU A 138 18.39 9.70 -4.44
CA LEU A 138 18.70 8.43 -3.80
C LEU A 138 20.20 8.22 -3.54
N ASP A 139 21.10 9.07 -4.03
CA ASP A 139 22.55 8.92 -3.82
C ASP A 139 22.98 9.19 -2.38
N LYS A 140 22.19 9.98 -1.65
CA LYS A 140 22.45 10.33 -0.25
C LYS A 140 21.14 10.55 0.51
N ILE A 141 20.45 9.45 0.76
CA ILE A 141 19.20 9.42 1.51
C ILE A 141 19.37 8.67 2.83
N ASN A 142 18.72 9.16 3.90
CA ASN A 142 18.64 8.43 5.15
C ASN A 142 17.75 7.20 4.93
N HIS A 143 18.32 6.01 5.02
CA HIS A 143 17.61 4.79 4.75
C HIS A 143 18.07 3.63 5.63
N ALA A 144 17.29 2.55 5.58
CA ALA A 144 17.62 1.22 6.02
C ALA A 144 17.10 0.22 4.98
N SER A 145 17.61 -1.00 5.01
CA SER A 145 17.16 -2.05 4.08
C SER A 145 17.13 -3.41 4.74
N LYS A 146 16.30 -4.30 4.20
CA LYS A 146 16.22 -5.71 4.60
C LYS A 146 16.12 -6.57 3.35
N GLN A 147 17.08 -7.47 3.17
CA GLN A 147 17.00 -8.48 2.13
C GLN A 147 16.00 -9.57 2.53
N LEU A 148 15.16 -10.01 1.59
CA LEU A 148 14.24 -11.12 1.83
C LEU A 148 15.02 -12.41 2.10
N ALA A 149 14.50 -13.24 3.00
CA ALA A 149 14.99 -14.59 3.18
C ALA A 149 14.55 -15.48 2.01
N SER A 150 15.47 -16.29 1.49
CA SER A 150 15.19 -17.33 0.48
C SER A 150 14.32 -16.90 -0.72
N PRO A 151 14.62 -15.80 -1.44
CA PRO A 151 13.85 -15.38 -2.61
C PRO A 151 14.08 -16.33 -3.82
N PRO A 152 13.13 -16.44 -4.78
CA PRO A 152 13.25 -17.27 -5.97
C PRO A 152 14.55 -16.99 -6.73
N ALA A 153 15.20 -18.01 -7.31
CA ALA A 153 16.41 -17.79 -8.09
C ALA A 153 16.19 -16.73 -9.19
N ASP A 154 17.16 -15.82 -9.34
CA ASP A 154 17.17 -14.86 -10.44
C ASP A 154 17.55 -15.60 -11.74
N LYS A 155 16.53 -16.18 -12.37
CA LYS A 155 16.70 -17.06 -13.52
C LYS A 155 15.52 -16.96 -14.46
N GLU A 156 15.80 -16.54 -15.68
CA GLU A 156 14.83 -16.59 -16.76
C GLU A 156 14.54 -18.04 -17.18
N PHE A 157 13.27 -18.32 -17.45
CA PHE A 157 12.83 -19.56 -18.10
C PHE A 157 11.66 -19.25 -19.04
N SER A 158 11.42 -20.15 -19.99
CA SER A 158 10.30 -20.02 -20.93
C SER A 158 9.21 -21.04 -20.64
N ARG A 159 7.96 -20.60 -20.64
CA ARG A 159 6.78 -21.48 -20.52
C ARG A 159 5.71 -21.01 -21.49
N ARG A 160 5.21 -21.91 -22.35
CA ARG A 160 4.20 -21.58 -23.38
C ARG A 160 4.59 -20.36 -24.24
N GLY A 161 5.86 -20.26 -24.63
CA GLY A 161 6.38 -19.19 -25.50
C GLY A 161 6.57 -17.82 -24.82
N ARG A 162 6.32 -17.70 -23.52
CA ARG A 162 6.57 -16.48 -22.74
C ARG A 162 7.77 -16.66 -21.83
N LYS A 163 8.59 -15.62 -21.69
CA LYS A 163 9.69 -15.56 -20.71
C LYS A 163 9.14 -15.17 -19.35
N TYR A 164 9.68 -15.80 -18.31
CA TYR A 164 9.35 -15.53 -16.91
C TYR A 164 10.63 -15.50 -16.10
N ASN A 165 10.62 -14.72 -15.03
CA ASN A 165 11.61 -14.79 -13.97
C ASN A 165 10.85 -14.68 -12.64
N LEU A 166 10.88 -15.74 -11.82
CA LEU A 166 10.15 -15.74 -10.56
C LEU A 166 10.73 -14.75 -9.54
N ARG A 167 12.00 -14.34 -9.71
CA ARG A 167 12.62 -13.27 -8.90
C ARG A 167 11.79 -11.99 -8.91
N ASN A 168 11.20 -11.65 -10.04
CA ASN A 168 10.36 -10.45 -10.20
C ASN A 168 9.01 -10.55 -9.47
N GLN A 169 8.72 -11.69 -8.83
CA GLN A 169 7.56 -11.89 -7.96
C GLN A 169 7.99 -12.21 -6.52
N SER A 170 9.25 -11.94 -6.15
CA SER A 170 9.72 -12.10 -4.77
C SER A 170 9.05 -11.10 -3.81
N ILE A 171 8.61 -9.96 -4.34
CA ILE A 171 7.76 -8.97 -3.70
C ILE A 171 6.64 -8.66 -4.69
N THR A 172 5.39 -8.91 -4.31
CA THR A 172 4.21 -8.62 -5.14
C THR A 172 3.41 -7.45 -4.62
N ASP A 173 3.36 -7.28 -3.30
CA ASP A 173 2.73 -6.14 -2.64
C ASP A 173 3.37 -5.96 -1.25
N LEU A 174 3.20 -4.77 -0.65
CA LEU A 174 3.61 -4.48 0.72
C LEU A 174 2.69 -3.45 1.37
N ALA A 175 2.56 -3.53 2.70
CA ALA A 175 1.80 -2.57 3.48
C ALA A 175 2.38 -2.42 4.89
N PHE A 176 2.23 -1.24 5.48
CA PHE A 176 2.60 -1.01 6.88
C PHE A 176 1.38 -1.20 7.79
N PHE A 177 1.50 -2.07 8.79
CA PHE A 177 0.42 -2.35 9.73
C PHE A 177 0.98 -2.69 11.11
N ASP A 178 0.49 -1.99 12.14
CA ASP A 178 0.80 -2.25 13.55
C ASP A 178 2.30 -2.36 13.87
N GLY A 179 3.10 -1.41 13.35
CA GLY A 179 4.55 -1.36 13.57
C GLY A 179 5.37 -2.34 12.72
N LYS A 180 4.73 -3.07 11.80
CA LYS A 180 5.37 -4.04 10.93
C LYS A 180 5.18 -3.67 9.47
N LEU A 181 6.21 -3.94 8.67
CA LEU A 181 6.08 -4.07 7.22
C LEU A 181 5.61 -5.49 6.92
N ILE A 182 4.46 -5.60 6.27
CA ILE A 182 3.94 -6.86 5.72
C ILE A 182 4.29 -6.89 4.25
N VAL A 183 4.80 -8.01 3.76
CA VAL A 183 5.24 -8.18 2.37
C VAL A 183 4.66 -9.48 1.84
N SER A 184 4.03 -9.47 0.67
CA SER A 184 3.66 -10.70 -0.04
C SER A 184 4.63 -11.00 -1.17
N GLY A 185 4.80 -12.27 -1.52
CA GLY A 185 5.61 -12.66 -2.68
C GLY A 185 5.85 -14.15 -2.75
N LEU A 186 6.73 -14.56 -3.67
CA LEU A 186 7.19 -15.93 -3.83
C LEU A 186 8.47 -16.19 -3.02
N ALA A 187 8.60 -17.41 -2.50
CA ALA A 187 9.85 -17.94 -1.94
C ALA A 187 10.60 -18.84 -2.94
N ALA A 188 11.82 -19.27 -2.62
CA ALA A 188 12.58 -20.24 -3.40
C ALA A 188 11.96 -21.67 -3.39
N GLY A 189 12.45 -22.54 -4.29
CA GLY A 189 11.97 -23.93 -4.45
C GLY A 189 10.74 -24.01 -5.36
N ASP A 190 9.80 -24.90 -5.04
CA ASP A 190 8.50 -25.03 -5.73
C ASP A 190 7.56 -23.82 -5.51
N SER A 191 8.12 -22.75 -4.92
CA SER A 191 7.65 -21.36 -4.80
C SER A 191 6.22 -21.22 -4.29
N PRO A 192 5.98 -21.55 -3.01
CA PRO A 192 4.73 -21.20 -2.33
C PRO A 192 4.62 -19.68 -2.22
N SER A 193 3.43 -19.14 -2.48
CA SER A 193 3.09 -17.79 -2.06
C SER A 193 3.31 -17.67 -0.56
N GLN A 194 3.86 -16.55 -0.10
CA GLN A 194 4.12 -16.30 1.31
C GLN A 194 3.75 -14.87 1.70
N VAL A 195 3.54 -14.69 3.00
CA VAL A 195 3.48 -13.38 3.66
C VAL A 195 4.66 -13.31 4.62
N LEU A 196 5.45 -12.25 4.52
CA LEU A 196 6.52 -11.92 5.45
C LEU A 196 6.06 -10.78 6.36
N GLU A 197 6.32 -10.91 7.65
CA GLU A 197 6.17 -9.84 8.63
C GLU A 197 7.55 -9.40 9.11
N MET A 198 7.84 -8.10 8.97
CA MET A 198 9.10 -7.50 9.36
C MET A 198 8.84 -6.37 10.35
N PRO A 199 9.27 -6.48 11.62
CA PRO A 199 9.20 -5.35 12.53
C PRO A 199 9.97 -4.16 11.97
N VAL A 200 9.40 -2.96 11.98
CA VAL A 200 10.13 -1.72 11.70
C VAL A 200 10.68 -1.21 13.04
N PRO A 201 12.00 -0.97 13.20
CA PRO A 201 13.02 -0.67 12.18
C PRO A 201 13.90 -1.87 11.71
N PHE A 202 13.34 -2.83 10.98
CA PHE A 202 14.01 -4.02 10.42
C PHE A 202 14.86 -4.81 11.41
N ALA A 203 14.22 -5.32 12.46
CA ALA A 203 14.84 -6.29 13.37
C ALA A 203 15.24 -7.60 12.64
N GLU A 204 16.07 -8.43 13.29
CA GLU A 204 16.53 -9.69 12.69
C GLU A 204 15.39 -10.71 12.49
N ASN A 205 14.36 -10.67 13.35
CA ASN A 205 13.29 -11.67 13.48
C ASN A 205 12.14 -11.52 12.47
N SER A 206 12.43 -11.45 11.18
CA SER A 206 11.38 -11.54 10.15
C SER A 206 10.71 -12.91 10.19
N ILE A 207 9.37 -12.91 10.18
CA ILE A 207 8.56 -14.13 10.13
C ILE A 207 8.10 -14.31 8.68
N ALA A 208 8.18 -15.54 8.16
CA ALA A 208 7.71 -15.86 6.82
C ALA A 208 6.74 -17.04 6.90
N THR A 209 5.51 -16.84 6.43
CA THR A 209 4.45 -17.84 6.46
C THR A 209 4.00 -18.16 5.05
N GLY A 210 4.07 -19.44 4.67
CA GLY A 210 3.51 -19.92 3.41
C GLY A 210 1.99 -19.88 3.43
N VAL A 211 1.36 -19.46 2.33
CA VAL A 211 -0.11 -19.34 2.24
C VAL A 211 -0.69 -20.14 1.08
N GLU A 212 -1.89 -20.66 1.28
CA GLU A 212 -2.68 -21.36 0.25
C GLU A 212 -4.15 -20.95 0.32
N ILE A 213 -4.87 -21.17 -0.77
CA ILE A 213 -6.27 -20.78 -0.92
C ILE A 213 -7.09 -21.92 -1.50
N PHE A 214 -8.39 -21.95 -1.20
CA PHE A 214 -9.32 -22.66 -2.07
C PHE A 214 -9.65 -21.78 -3.27
N HIS A 215 -9.15 -22.14 -4.45
CA HIS A 215 -9.40 -21.38 -5.66
C HIS A 215 -10.73 -21.82 -6.27
N ALA A 216 -11.82 -21.13 -5.93
CA ALA A 216 -13.18 -21.53 -6.30
C ALA A 216 -13.39 -21.69 -7.81
N ALA A 217 -12.81 -20.84 -8.67
CA ALA A 217 -12.84 -21.03 -10.12
C ALA A 217 -12.30 -22.40 -10.61
N HIS A 218 -11.33 -22.97 -9.87
CA HIS A 218 -10.70 -24.26 -10.18
C HIS A 218 -11.24 -25.40 -9.31
N GLY A 219 -11.92 -25.10 -8.19
CA GLY A 219 -12.50 -26.08 -7.28
C GLY A 219 -11.46 -26.91 -6.52
N ARG A 220 -10.32 -26.31 -6.17
CA ARG A 220 -9.22 -27.00 -5.48
C ARG A 220 -8.32 -26.04 -4.71
N ASP A 221 -7.48 -26.61 -3.86
CA ASP A 221 -6.46 -25.86 -3.11
C ASP A 221 -5.23 -25.56 -3.98
N GLU A 222 -4.74 -24.32 -3.88
CA GLU A 222 -3.61 -23.82 -4.65
C GLU A 222 -2.74 -22.87 -3.83
N THR A 223 -1.43 -22.89 -4.06
CA THR A 223 -0.47 -21.89 -3.55
C THR A 223 -0.38 -20.71 -4.52
N ALA A 224 -1.53 -20.13 -4.87
CA ALA A 224 -1.61 -19.01 -5.79
C ALA A 224 -0.88 -17.77 -5.22
N THR A 225 -0.23 -17.01 -6.08
CA THR A 225 0.49 -15.78 -5.68
C THR A 225 -0.48 -14.65 -5.34
N ILE A 226 -0.33 -14.07 -4.15
CA ILE A 226 -1.01 -12.82 -3.78
C ILE A 226 -0.59 -11.73 -4.76
N ARG A 227 -1.56 -10.97 -5.27
CA ARG A 227 -1.34 -9.88 -6.23
C ARG A 227 -1.37 -8.51 -5.58
N THR A 228 -2.31 -8.31 -4.67
CA THR A 228 -2.44 -7.13 -3.82
C THR A 228 -3.16 -7.55 -2.54
N PHE A 229 -2.93 -6.85 -1.42
CA PHE A 229 -3.59 -7.12 -0.15
C PHE A 229 -3.79 -5.86 0.71
N LEU A 230 -4.74 -5.95 1.65
CA LEU A 230 -5.00 -4.96 2.67
C LEU A 230 -4.89 -5.58 4.06
N PRO A 231 -3.91 -5.19 4.89
CA PRO A 231 -3.94 -5.49 6.31
C PRO A 231 -4.83 -4.48 7.04
N MET A 232 -5.81 -4.96 7.78
CA MET A 232 -6.77 -4.11 8.49
C MET A 232 -7.35 -4.83 9.71
N LYS A 233 -8.12 -4.10 10.52
CA LYS A 233 -8.98 -4.72 11.53
C LYS A 233 -10.38 -4.86 10.96
N ILE A 234 -10.92 -6.08 10.93
CA ILE A 234 -12.32 -6.34 10.60
C ILE A 234 -12.98 -6.89 11.86
N ASP A 235 -14.01 -6.20 12.35
CA ASP A 235 -14.68 -6.52 13.62
C ASP A 235 -13.69 -6.71 14.80
N GLY A 236 -12.66 -5.85 14.83
CA GLY A 236 -11.61 -5.85 15.86
C GLY A 236 -10.48 -6.87 15.66
N GLN A 237 -10.59 -7.78 14.69
CA GLN A 237 -9.58 -8.82 14.44
C GLN A 237 -8.57 -8.39 13.36
N PRO A 238 -7.25 -8.42 13.65
CA PRO A 238 -6.20 -8.20 12.66
C PRO A 238 -6.28 -9.21 11.52
N THR A 239 -6.51 -8.71 10.31
CA THR A 239 -6.88 -9.49 9.15
C THR A 239 -6.12 -8.99 7.93
N LEU A 240 -5.68 -9.92 7.08
CA LEU A 240 -5.13 -9.62 5.76
C LEU A 240 -6.13 -10.09 4.71
N LEU A 241 -6.69 -9.16 3.95
CA LEU A 241 -7.52 -9.46 2.79
C LEU A 241 -6.66 -9.40 1.53
N ALA A 242 -6.52 -10.52 0.84
CA ALA A 242 -5.67 -10.64 -0.34
C ALA A 242 -6.49 -10.97 -1.59
N GLY A 243 -6.12 -10.32 -2.69
CA GLY A 243 -6.58 -10.63 -4.03
C GLY A 243 -5.55 -11.47 -4.80
N PHE A 244 -6.03 -12.40 -5.63
CA PHE A 244 -5.17 -13.29 -6.44
C PHE A 244 -5.58 -13.23 -7.92
N THR A 245 -4.77 -13.79 -8.82
CA THR A 245 -5.21 -14.00 -10.21
C THR A 245 -6.46 -14.89 -10.25
N CYS A 246 -7.36 -14.59 -11.19
CA CYS A 246 -8.78 -14.98 -11.24
C CYS A 246 -9.67 -14.33 -10.17
N THR A 247 -9.12 -13.43 -9.36
CA THR A 247 -9.80 -12.57 -8.38
C THR A 247 -10.68 -13.32 -7.37
N PRO A 248 -10.18 -14.39 -6.73
CA PRO A 248 -10.68 -14.73 -5.41
C PRO A 248 -10.23 -13.66 -4.40
N LEU A 249 -11.13 -13.29 -3.49
CA LEU A 249 -10.82 -12.47 -2.32
C LEU A 249 -10.72 -13.41 -1.12
N VAL A 250 -9.57 -13.39 -0.45
CA VAL A 250 -9.25 -14.36 0.60
C VAL A 250 -8.85 -13.64 1.87
N ARG A 251 -9.42 -14.07 2.98
CA ARG A 251 -9.16 -13.56 4.32
C ARG A 251 -8.16 -14.46 5.05
N PHE A 252 -7.10 -13.85 5.55
CA PHE A 252 -6.14 -14.47 6.46
C PHE A 252 -6.22 -13.79 7.83
N ASP A 253 -6.20 -14.59 8.89
CA ASP A 253 -5.99 -14.10 10.25
C ASP A 253 -4.50 -13.79 10.42
N LEU A 254 -4.15 -12.52 10.64
CA LEU A 254 -2.75 -12.10 10.81
C LEU A 254 -2.11 -12.80 12.01
N GLY A 255 -2.88 -13.13 13.05
CA GLY A 255 -2.39 -13.86 14.23
C GLY A 255 -1.96 -15.30 13.94
N LYS A 256 -2.37 -15.87 12.79
CA LYS A 256 -1.94 -17.20 12.34
C LYS A 256 -0.74 -17.17 11.41
N LEU A 257 -0.30 -15.99 10.97
CA LEU A 257 0.87 -15.83 10.10
C LEU A 257 2.19 -15.87 10.91
N ASP A 258 2.30 -16.87 11.79
CA ASP A 258 3.31 -16.98 12.84
C ASP A 258 4.62 -17.69 12.43
N GLY A 259 4.79 -17.99 11.15
CA GLY A 259 5.91 -18.77 10.62
C GLY A 259 5.66 -20.27 10.55
N SER A 260 4.43 -20.71 10.87
CA SER A 260 3.99 -22.07 10.56
C SER A 260 4.08 -22.37 9.05
N GLN A 261 4.35 -23.63 8.69
CA GLN A 261 4.75 -23.98 7.32
C GLN A 261 3.70 -23.67 6.24
N ARG A 262 2.40 -23.58 6.61
CA ARG A 262 1.31 -23.35 5.65
C ARG A 262 0.05 -22.87 6.38
N VAL A 263 -0.48 -21.73 5.97
CA VAL A 263 -1.79 -21.21 6.41
C VAL A 263 -2.73 -21.18 5.23
N ARG A 264 -3.87 -21.87 5.35
CA ARG A 264 -4.96 -21.77 4.38
C ARG A 264 -5.86 -20.59 4.72
N GLY A 265 -6.00 -19.67 3.77
CA GLY A 265 -6.92 -18.55 3.87
C GLY A 265 -8.37 -18.97 3.68
N THR A 266 -9.29 -18.14 4.17
CA THR A 266 -10.73 -18.30 3.95
C THR A 266 -11.11 -17.57 2.66
N THR A 267 -11.45 -18.29 1.58
CA THR A 267 -11.91 -17.68 0.33
C THR A 267 -13.30 -17.08 0.54
N VAL A 268 -13.38 -15.78 0.81
CA VAL A 268 -14.64 -15.09 1.14
C VAL A 268 -15.43 -14.68 -0.09
N ALA A 269 -14.77 -14.58 -1.27
CA ALA A 269 -15.46 -14.37 -2.54
C ALA A 269 -14.70 -14.94 -3.74
N GLU A 270 -15.45 -15.28 -4.77
CA GLU A 270 -15.02 -15.38 -6.16
C GLU A 270 -15.64 -14.20 -6.90
N LEU A 271 -14.82 -13.24 -7.34
CA LEU A 271 -15.27 -12.00 -7.97
C LEU A 271 -15.31 -12.10 -9.51
N GLY A 272 -15.23 -13.33 -10.01
CA GLY A 272 -15.29 -13.69 -11.41
C GLY A 272 -13.90 -13.90 -11.99
N ASN A 273 -13.70 -15.03 -12.67
CA ASN A 273 -12.37 -15.48 -13.11
C ASN A 273 -11.77 -14.75 -14.33
N ARG A 274 -10.53 -15.14 -14.70
CA ARG A 274 -9.76 -14.70 -15.89
C ARG A 274 -9.32 -13.23 -15.90
N ASN A 275 -9.03 -12.69 -14.73
CA ASN A 275 -8.51 -11.33 -14.56
C ASN A 275 -7.59 -11.28 -13.33
N THR A 276 -7.05 -10.12 -13.02
CA THR A 276 -6.13 -9.92 -11.89
C THR A 276 -6.51 -8.62 -11.18
N PRO A 277 -6.62 -8.62 -9.84
CA PRO A 277 -6.71 -7.37 -9.08
C PRO A 277 -5.38 -6.62 -9.24
N LEU A 278 -5.46 -5.33 -9.51
CA LEU A 278 -4.30 -4.49 -9.78
C LEU A 278 -3.87 -3.75 -8.53
N ASP A 279 -4.82 -3.22 -7.78
CA ASP A 279 -4.59 -2.43 -6.57
C ASP A 279 -5.84 -2.43 -5.67
N MET A 280 -5.66 -2.13 -4.38
CA MET A 280 -6.71 -2.10 -3.37
C MET A 280 -6.51 -0.93 -2.39
N VAL A 281 -7.59 -0.21 -2.08
CA VAL A 281 -7.63 0.75 -0.96
C VAL A 281 -8.84 0.50 -0.07
N VAL A 282 -8.70 0.77 1.22
CA VAL A 282 -9.80 0.74 2.19
C VAL A 282 -10.31 2.16 2.45
N TYR A 283 -11.60 2.36 2.59
CA TYR A 283 -12.13 3.66 3.00
C TYR A 283 -13.41 3.53 3.81
N GLU A 284 -13.75 4.59 4.54
CA GLU A 284 -15.01 4.67 5.29
C GLU A 284 -15.94 5.68 4.64
N LYS A 285 -17.21 5.30 4.48
CA LYS A 285 -18.26 6.18 3.99
C LYS A 285 -19.58 5.81 4.63
N ASP A 286 -20.30 6.82 5.11
CA ASP A 286 -21.61 6.66 5.76
C ASP A 286 -21.62 5.63 6.91
N GLY A 287 -20.52 5.58 7.68
CA GLY A 287 -20.35 4.66 8.81
C GLY A 287 -20.08 3.20 8.43
N ALA A 288 -19.85 2.91 7.15
CA ALA A 288 -19.46 1.60 6.66
C ALA A 288 -18.06 1.63 6.07
N THR A 289 -17.31 0.54 6.24
CA THR A 289 -15.99 0.36 5.63
C THR A 289 -16.13 -0.41 4.32
N PHE A 290 -15.45 0.09 3.30
CA PHE A 290 -15.43 -0.48 1.95
C PHE A 290 -13.99 -0.68 1.49
N ILE A 291 -13.85 -1.59 0.54
CA ILE A 291 -12.64 -1.81 -0.24
C ILE A 291 -12.95 -1.38 -1.67
N LEU A 292 -12.08 -0.58 -2.24
CA LEU A 292 -12.06 -0.28 -3.66
C LEU A 292 -10.94 -1.10 -4.30
N MET A 293 -11.25 -1.88 -5.31
CA MET A 293 -10.29 -2.76 -6.00
C MET A 293 -10.32 -2.49 -7.50
N SER A 294 -9.19 -2.06 -8.05
CA SER A 294 -9.00 -1.97 -9.50
C SER A 294 -8.71 -3.35 -10.07
N ASN A 295 -9.12 -3.59 -11.31
CA ASN A 295 -9.04 -4.92 -11.90
C ASN A 295 -8.78 -4.89 -13.41
N SER A 296 -7.95 -5.82 -13.89
CA SER A 296 -7.51 -5.88 -15.28
C SER A 296 -8.61 -6.17 -16.32
N ALA A 297 -9.78 -6.68 -15.92
CA ALA A 297 -10.86 -6.97 -16.88
C ALA A 297 -12.28 -6.81 -16.33
N ARG A 298 -12.44 -6.39 -15.06
CA ARG A 298 -13.74 -6.26 -14.40
C ARG A 298 -14.08 -4.82 -14.00
N GLY A 299 -13.22 -3.86 -14.37
CA GLY A 299 -13.37 -2.47 -13.95
C GLY A 299 -13.12 -2.29 -12.46
N MET A 300 -13.66 -1.20 -11.90
CA MET A 300 -13.53 -0.90 -10.48
C MET A 300 -14.59 -1.64 -9.67
N MET A 301 -14.17 -2.33 -8.60
CA MET A 301 -15.07 -3.03 -7.68
C MET A 301 -15.12 -2.33 -6.32
N LYS A 302 -16.32 -2.00 -5.84
CA LYS A 302 -16.59 -1.57 -4.47
C LYS A 302 -17.12 -2.75 -3.66
N ILE A 303 -16.43 -3.12 -2.60
CA ILE A 303 -16.70 -4.31 -1.79
C ILE A 303 -16.92 -3.88 -0.34
N SER A 304 -18.08 -4.16 0.23
CA SER A 304 -18.31 -3.90 1.67
C SER A 304 -17.52 -4.90 2.53
N THR A 305 -16.97 -4.44 3.64
CA THR A 305 -16.34 -5.34 4.63
C THR A 305 -17.34 -5.99 5.59
N THR A 306 -18.60 -5.53 5.57
CA THR A 306 -19.65 -6.03 6.45
C THR A 306 -19.83 -7.53 6.30
N GLY A 307 -19.74 -8.25 7.41
CA GLY A 307 -19.89 -9.70 7.48
C GLY A 307 -18.72 -10.50 6.92
N ILE A 308 -17.64 -9.87 6.43
CA ILE A 308 -16.45 -10.59 5.95
C ILE A 308 -15.81 -11.41 7.07
N GLN A 309 -15.82 -10.93 8.33
CA GLN A 309 -15.15 -11.63 9.44
C GLN A 309 -15.82 -12.93 9.87
N ASP A 310 -17.14 -13.05 9.71
CA ASP A 310 -17.89 -14.25 10.09
C ASP A 310 -18.23 -15.15 8.89
N ARG A 311 -17.93 -14.70 7.67
CA ARG A 311 -18.26 -15.43 6.45
C ARG A 311 -17.53 -16.77 6.36
N GLU A 312 -18.29 -17.82 6.08
CA GLU A 312 -17.74 -19.12 5.72
C GLU A 312 -17.03 -19.06 4.37
N GLY A 313 -15.90 -19.76 4.26
CA GLY A 313 -15.13 -19.82 3.03
C GLY A 313 -15.85 -20.64 1.97
N LEU A 314 -15.71 -20.24 0.71
CA LEU A 314 -16.16 -21.04 -0.43
C LEU A 314 -15.42 -22.38 -0.45
N THR A 315 -16.17 -23.47 -0.62
CA THR A 315 -15.65 -24.84 -0.77
C THR A 315 -16.09 -25.51 -2.07
N ASP A 316 -17.05 -24.92 -2.77
CA ASP A 316 -17.58 -25.44 -4.03
C ASP A 316 -16.98 -24.71 -5.23
N ARG A 317 -16.88 -25.42 -6.35
CA ARG A 317 -16.38 -24.86 -7.60
C ARG A 317 -17.37 -23.84 -8.19
N VAL A 318 -16.89 -22.64 -8.48
CA VAL A 318 -17.64 -21.61 -9.21
C VAL A 318 -17.25 -21.65 -10.69
N SER A 319 -18.14 -22.15 -11.54
CA SER A 319 -17.86 -22.39 -12.96
C SER A 319 -18.26 -21.22 -13.86
N GLY A 320 -17.76 -21.20 -15.10
CA GLY A 320 -18.22 -20.28 -16.14
C GLY A 320 -17.85 -18.80 -15.95
N GLY A 321 -16.99 -18.47 -14.98
CA GLY A 321 -16.67 -17.08 -14.64
C GLY A 321 -17.77 -16.37 -13.85
N GLY A 322 -18.63 -17.15 -13.19
CA GLY A 322 -19.60 -16.64 -12.22
C GLY A 322 -18.93 -16.09 -10.96
N THR A 323 -19.76 -15.52 -10.08
CA THR A 323 -19.36 -14.92 -8.81
C THR A 323 -20.01 -15.66 -7.64
N ALA A 324 -19.40 -15.62 -6.46
CA ALA A 324 -19.96 -16.17 -5.23
C ALA A 324 -19.35 -15.52 -3.99
N GLY A 325 -20.03 -15.62 -2.84
CA GLY A 325 -19.53 -15.10 -1.55
C GLY A 325 -19.83 -13.63 -1.34
N GLN A 326 -18.83 -12.85 -0.90
CA GLN A 326 -18.98 -11.41 -0.69
C GLN A 326 -19.34 -10.70 -2.01
N ALA A 327 -20.44 -9.96 -1.98
CA ALA A 327 -20.90 -9.19 -3.13
C ALA A 327 -20.02 -7.94 -3.37
N PHE A 328 -20.06 -7.44 -4.59
CA PHE A 328 -19.42 -6.19 -4.98
C PHE A 328 -20.34 -5.39 -5.91
N GLU A 329 -20.11 -4.09 -5.94
CA GLU A 329 -20.68 -3.16 -6.91
C GLU A 329 -19.61 -2.77 -7.92
N THR A 330 -19.98 -2.66 -9.20
CA THR A 330 -19.09 -2.09 -10.21
C THR A 330 -19.25 -0.57 -10.22
N VAL A 331 -18.13 0.15 -10.14
CA VAL A 331 -18.11 1.62 -10.19
C VAL A 331 -17.62 2.09 -11.56
N ASP A 332 -18.54 2.18 -12.53
CA ASP A 332 -18.22 2.46 -13.94
C ASP A 332 -17.46 3.78 -14.15
N ALA A 333 -17.76 4.80 -13.34
CA ALA A 333 -17.11 6.12 -13.40
C ALA A 333 -15.59 6.06 -13.13
N LEU A 334 -15.11 4.96 -12.54
CA LEU A 334 -13.71 4.74 -12.16
C LEU A 334 -13.01 3.71 -13.05
N ALA A 335 -13.55 3.45 -14.25
CA ALA A 335 -12.94 2.57 -15.23
C ALA A 335 -11.53 3.03 -15.65
N GLY A 336 -10.65 2.07 -15.91
CA GLY A 336 -9.27 2.32 -16.37
C GLY A 336 -8.29 2.70 -15.26
N ILE A 337 -8.72 2.83 -14.00
CA ILE A 337 -7.78 3.04 -12.89
C ILE A 337 -6.94 1.78 -12.69
N VAL A 338 -5.62 1.94 -12.67
CA VAL A 338 -4.65 0.86 -12.53
C VAL A 338 -3.86 0.91 -11.21
N GLN A 339 -3.77 2.09 -10.59
CA GLN A 339 -3.09 2.35 -9.32
C GLN A 339 -3.85 3.42 -8.54
N MET A 340 -3.85 3.35 -7.22
CA MET A 340 -4.52 4.30 -6.33
C MET A 340 -3.90 4.29 -4.94
N ASP A 341 -3.80 5.45 -4.32
CA ASP A 341 -3.49 5.57 -2.90
C ASP A 341 -4.35 6.65 -2.26
N GLN A 342 -4.63 6.51 -0.96
CA GLN A 342 -5.45 7.44 -0.23
C GLN A 342 -4.77 8.80 -0.10
N LEU A 343 -5.49 9.84 -0.52
CA LEU A 343 -5.10 11.21 -0.26
C LEU A 343 -5.53 11.61 1.17
N ASP A 344 -6.77 11.30 1.50
CA ASP A 344 -7.41 11.51 2.79
C ASP A 344 -8.61 10.55 2.95
N GLY A 345 -9.42 10.73 4.00
CA GLY A 345 -10.54 9.83 4.28
C GLY A 345 -11.67 9.84 3.24
N GLY A 346 -11.72 10.84 2.35
CA GLY A 346 -12.74 10.97 1.32
C GLY A 346 -12.20 10.95 -0.13
N HIS A 347 -10.89 10.96 -0.33
CA HIS A 347 -10.27 11.07 -1.65
C HIS A 347 -9.09 10.12 -1.84
N ALA A 348 -8.86 9.75 -3.11
CA ALA A 348 -7.67 9.02 -3.53
C ALA A 348 -6.99 9.71 -4.71
N VAL A 349 -5.66 9.58 -4.79
CA VAL A 349 -4.90 9.89 -5.99
C VAL A 349 -4.80 8.62 -6.83
N VAL A 350 -5.01 8.72 -8.14
CA VAL A 350 -5.11 7.55 -9.02
C VAL A 350 -4.29 7.73 -10.29
N LEU A 351 -3.74 6.63 -10.80
CA LEU A 351 -3.30 6.53 -12.19
C LEU A 351 -4.39 5.84 -13.01
N GLN A 352 -4.85 6.50 -14.06
CA GLN A 352 -5.91 6.04 -14.94
C GLN A 352 -5.40 5.88 -16.37
N GLU A 353 -5.58 4.72 -16.97
CA GLU A 353 -5.39 4.51 -18.40
C GLU A 353 -6.44 5.28 -19.20
N THR A 354 -5.97 6.06 -20.18
CA THR A 354 -6.80 6.84 -21.11
C THR A 354 -6.29 6.65 -22.54
N ASP A 355 -7.06 7.14 -23.53
CA ASP A 355 -6.63 7.17 -24.93
C ASP A 355 -5.36 8.00 -25.17
N HIS A 356 -5.01 8.87 -24.22
CA HIS A 356 -3.87 9.79 -24.30
C HIS A 356 -2.68 9.35 -23.44
N GLY A 357 -2.74 8.19 -22.76
CA GLY A 357 -1.71 7.74 -21.83
C GLY A 357 -2.24 7.58 -20.41
N LEU A 358 -1.34 7.59 -19.43
CA LEU A 358 -1.69 7.47 -18.00
C LEU A 358 -1.97 8.85 -17.42
N ALA A 359 -3.20 9.10 -17.02
CA ALA A 359 -3.59 10.31 -16.32
C ALA A 359 -3.36 10.16 -14.81
N LEU A 360 -2.87 11.21 -14.15
CA LEU A 360 -2.83 11.32 -12.69
C LEU A 360 -3.97 12.24 -12.26
N LYS A 361 -4.84 11.79 -11.36
CA LYS A 361 -5.97 12.60 -10.89
C LYS A 361 -6.25 12.34 -9.42
N THR A 362 -6.96 13.28 -8.80
CA THR A 362 -7.63 13.05 -7.51
C THR A 362 -9.09 12.73 -7.75
N ILE A 363 -9.61 11.70 -7.08
CA ILE A 363 -11.03 11.31 -7.14
C ILE A 363 -11.66 11.33 -5.75
N GLU A 364 -12.98 11.52 -5.70
CA GLU A 364 -13.76 11.21 -4.50
C GLU A 364 -13.95 9.70 -4.37
N LEU A 365 -13.87 9.19 -3.14
CA LEU A 365 -14.13 7.79 -2.82
C LEU A 365 -15.66 7.53 -2.82
N PRO A 366 -16.13 6.52 -3.56
CA PRO A 366 -17.54 6.37 -3.94
C PRO A 366 -18.46 5.92 -2.82
#